data_AF-A0A099LE87-F1
#
_entry.id   AF-A0A099LE87-F1
#
_cell.length_a   1.000
_cell.length_b   1.000
_cell.length_c   1.000
_cell.angle_alpha   90.00
_cell.angle_beta   90.00
_cell.angle_gamma   90.00
#
_symmetry.space_group_name_H-M   'P 1'
#
loop_
_entity.id
_entity.type
_entity.pdbx_description
1 polymer ?
#
loop_
_entity_poly.entity_id
_entity_poly.type
_entity_poly.pdbx_seq_one_letter_code
_entity_poly.pdbx_strand_id
1 'polypeptide(L)'
;MWIAWILFFGLLVWVFQGTLNRQSNPNQTPTIALNSEGLAQVTLKRNKWGHYVSAGTINNESVVFLLDTGATNVSIPAKIADNLNLPNLGSHYAETANGRVKVYQTTIDQLSIGNIILYNVDASINPGMDTNEILLGMSALKQVDFRQSGKYLYLTELR
;
A
#
# COMPACT_ATOMS: atom_id res chain seq x y z
N MET A 1 -40.99 17.90 -5.15
CA MET A 1 -40.74 16.75 -6.05
C MET A 1 -39.25 16.53 -6.34
N TRP A 2 -38.52 17.54 -6.82
CA TRP A 2 -37.08 17.42 -7.17
C TRP A 2 -36.14 17.11 -5.99
N ILE A 3 -36.44 17.61 -4.79
CA ILE A 3 -35.64 17.37 -3.58
C ILE A 3 -35.59 15.87 -3.21
N ALA A 4 -36.70 15.14 -3.37
CA ALA A 4 -36.75 13.71 -3.09
C ALA A 4 -35.85 12.91 -4.04
N TRP A 5 -35.78 13.31 -5.31
CA TRP A 5 -34.88 12.70 -6.30
C TRP A 5 -33.42 13.02 -6.01
N ILE A 6 -33.10 14.27 -5.64
CA ILE A 6 -31.73 14.64 -5.27
C ILE A 6 -31.26 13.85 -4.04
N LEU A 7 -32.11 13.71 -3.02
CA LEU A 7 -31.80 12.91 -1.83
C LEU A 7 -31.65 11.42 -2.17
N PHE A 8 -32.52 10.87 -3.02
CA PHE A 8 -32.44 9.48 -3.47
C PHE A 8 -31.15 9.20 -4.26
N PHE A 9 -30.83 10.03 -5.25
CA PHE A 9 -29.59 9.90 -6.02
C PHE A 9 -28.34 10.15 -5.16
N GLY A 10 -28.39 11.11 -4.23
CA GLY A 10 -27.30 11.35 -3.28
C GLY A 10 -27.02 10.14 -2.39
N LEU A 11 -28.07 9.52 -1.84
CA LEU A 11 -27.97 8.29 -1.06
C LEU A 11 -27.42 7.14 -1.91
N LEU A 12 -27.90 6.98 -3.14
CA LEU A 12 -27.48 5.91 -4.05
C LEU A 12 -26.00 6.06 -4.43
N VAL A 13 -25.54 7.28 -4.75
CA VAL A 13 -24.13 7.57 -5.02
C VAL A 13 -23.26 7.25 -3.80
N TRP A 14 -23.69 7.63 -2.60
CA TRP A 14 -22.96 7.35 -1.36
C TRP A 14 -22.83 5.83 -1.09
N VAL A 15 -23.92 5.07 -1.22
CA VAL A 15 -23.92 3.60 -1.06
C VAL A 15 -23.04 2.95 -2.13
N PHE A 16 -23.16 3.37 -3.38
CA PHE A 16 -22.42 2.78 -4.50
C PHE A 16 -20.91 3.06 -4.39
N GLN A 17 -20.51 4.28 -3.99
CA GLN A 17 -19.11 4.64 -3.74
C GLN A 17 -18.50 3.81 -2.61
N GLY A 18 -19.22 3.61 -1.49
CA GLY A 18 -18.75 2.76 -0.39
C GLY A 18 -18.52 1.31 -0.82
N THR A 19 -19.38 0.79 -1.71
CA THR A 19 -19.27 -0.58 -2.22
C THR A 19 -18.08 -0.72 -3.19
N LEU A 20 -17.82 0.28 -4.04
CA LEU A 20 -16.70 0.30 -4.97
C LEU A 20 -15.34 0.37 -4.26
N ASN A 21 -15.20 1.21 -3.24
CA ASN A 21 -13.97 1.34 -2.47
C ASN A 21 -13.60 0.05 -1.71
N ARG A 22 -14.60 -0.69 -1.25
CA ARG A 22 -14.38 -1.99 -0.59
C ARG A 22 -14.00 -3.09 -1.58
N GLN A 23 -14.39 -2.94 -2.85
CA GLN A 23 -13.96 -3.85 -3.91
C GLN A 23 -12.50 -3.64 -4.31
N SER A 24 -11.98 -2.39 -4.29
CA SER A 24 -10.57 -2.06 -4.61
C SER A 24 -9.61 -2.45 -3.50
N ASN A 25 -9.93 -2.07 -2.27
CA ASN A 25 -9.16 -2.43 -1.09
C ASN A 25 -10.04 -3.24 -0.11
N PRO A 26 -10.03 -4.58 -0.18
CA PRO A 26 -10.70 -5.41 0.82
C PRO A 26 -9.98 -5.44 2.18
N ASN A 27 -8.77 -4.85 2.29
CA ASN A 27 -7.92 -4.85 3.48
C ASN A 27 -7.75 -3.43 4.05
N GLN A 28 -8.85 -2.67 4.15
CA GLN A 28 -8.87 -1.36 4.84
C GLN A 28 -8.55 -1.49 6.33
N THR A 29 -8.94 -2.63 6.92
CA THR A 29 -8.56 -3.06 8.27
C THR A 29 -7.96 -4.46 8.15
N PRO A 30 -6.64 -4.58 7.91
CA PRO A 30 -6.00 -5.88 7.75
C PRO A 30 -6.28 -6.78 8.94
N THR A 31 -6.49 -8.08 8.69
CA THR A 31 -6.67 -9.04 9.79
C THR A 31 -5.32 -9.31 10.44
N ILE A 32 -5.18 -8.96 11.71
CA ILE A 32 -3.97 -9.14 12.50
C ILE A 32 -4.08 -10.37 13.41
N ALA A 33 -2.95 -11.01 13.67
CA ALA A 33 -2.80 -12.13 14.60
C ALA A 33 -1.38 -12.16 15.17
N LEU A 34 -1.17 -13.04 16.16
CA LEU A 34 0.15 -13.50 16.57
C LEU A 34 0.26 -14.98 16.22
N ASN A 35 1.39 -15.41 15.68
CA ASN A 35 1.64 -16.83 15.42
C ASN A 35 1.95 -17.59 16.73
N SER A 36 2.20 -18.90 16.64
CA SER A 36 2.55 -19.74 17.79
C SER A 36 3.82 -19.32 18.54
N GLU A 37 4.68 -18.53 17.89
CA GLU A 37 5.93 -18.01 18.44
C GLU A 37 5.79 -16.58 18.98
N GLY A 38 4.59 -15.99 18.92
CA GLY A 38 4.32 -14.62 19.35
C GLY A 38 4.71 -13.54 18.33
N LEU A 39 5.08 -13.92 17.10
CA LEU A 39 5.44 -12.98 16.03
C LEU A 39 4.19 -12.39 15.37
N ALA A 40 4.27 -11.12 14.95
CA ALA A 40 3.18 -10.45 14.27
C ALA A 40 2.85 -11.12 12.93
N GLN A 41 1.55 -11.33 12.68
CA GLN A 41 1.05 -11.88 11.41
C GLN A 41 -0.12 -11.05 10.89
N VAL A 42 -0.10 -10.76 9.59
CA VAL A 42 -1.17 -10.07 8.88
C VAL A 42 -1.68 -10.94 7.74
N THR A 43 -3.00 -11.06 7.64
CA THR A 43 -3.66 -11.72 6.51
C THR A 43 -4.31 -10.69 5.59
N LEU A 44 -3.88 -10.69 4.33
CA LEU A 44 -4.43 -9.87 3.26
C LEU A 44 -5.26 -10.71 2.31
N LYS A 45 -6.44 -10.22 1.95
CA LYS A 45 -7.31 -10.79 0.93
C LYS A 45 -7.03 -10.13 -0.42
N ARG A 46 -6.91 -10.93 -1.46
CA ARG A 46 -6.79 -10.47 -2.85
C ARG A 46 -8.08 -9.77 -3.28
N ASN A 47 -7.95 -8.62 -3.94
CA ASN A 47 -9.08 -7.88 -4.50
C ASN A 47 -9.61 -8.55 -5.79
N LYS A 48 -10.69 -8.03 -6.36
CA LYS A 48 -11.32 -8.60 -7.57
C LYS A 48 -10.46 -8.51 -8.84
N TRP A 49 -9.43 -7.66 -8.83
CA TRP A 49 -8.48 -7.49 -9.93
C TRP A 49 -7.23 -8.37 -9.79
N GLY A 50 -7.15 -9.19 -8.75
CA GLY A 50 -6.03 -10.09 -8.54
C GLY A 50 -4.88 -9.50 -7.72
N HIS A 51 -5.00 -8.29 -7.19
CA HIS A 51 -3.96 -7.60 -6.44
C HIS A 51 -4.19 -7.66 -4.92
N TYR A 52 -3.10 -7.53 -4.15
CA TYR A 52 -3.19 -7.29 -2.71
C TYR A 52 -2.99 -5.79 -2.45
N VAL A 53 -4.08 -5.14 -2.06
CA VAL A 53 -4.09 -3.73 -1.65
C VAL A 53 -4.35 -3.70 -0.16
N SER A 54 -3.60 -2.90 0.61
CA SER A 54 -3.73 -2.83 2.07
C SER A 54 -3.63 -1.40 2.56
N ALA A 55 -4.47 -1.04 3.53
CA ALA A 55 -4.18 0.14 4.33
C ALA A 55 -2.96 -0.13 5.23
N GLY A 56 -2.22 0.92 5.57
CA GLY A 56 -1.10 0.89 6.50
C GLY A 56 -0.62 2.30 6.82
N THR A 57 0.57 2.43 7.40
CA THR A 57 1.17 3.74 7.67
C THR A 57 2.61 3.84 7.23
N ILE A 58 3.04 5.07 6.91
CA ILE A 58 4.45 5.47 6.80
C ILE A 58 4.65 6.62 7.76
N ASN A 59 5.63 6.54 8.66
CA ASN A 59 5.95 7.59 9.63
C ASN A 59 4.69 8.12 10.35
N ASN A 60 3.80 7.21 10.74
CA ASN A 60 2.49 7.43 11.38
C ASN A 60 1.38 8.07 10.51
N GLU A 61 1.66 8.37 9.25
CA GLU A 61 0.67 8.87 8.29
C GLU A 61 -0.02 7.73 7.55
N SER A 62 -1.34 7.85 7.36
CA SER A 62 -2.14 6.80 6.71
C SER A 62 -1.91 6.75 5.21
N VAL A 63 -1.59 5.55 4.70
CA VAL A 63 -1.34 5.32 3.28
C VAL A 63 -2.00 4.02 2.81
N VAL A 64 -2.05 3.85 1.49
CA VAL A 64 -2.51 2.61 0.85
C VAL A 64 -1.35 1.99 0.10
N PHE A 65 -1.08 0.73 0.39
CA PHE A 65 -0.07 -0.07 -0.30
C PHE A 65 -0.70 -0.97 -1.35
N LEU A 66 -0.06 -1.06 -2.51
CA LEU A 66 -0.25 -2.12 -3.49
C LEU A 66 0.99 -3.01 -3.44
N LEU A 67 0.83 -4.29 -3.08
CA LEU A 67 1.96 -5.21 -3.06
C LEU A 67 2.42 -5.52 -4.49
N ASP A 68 3.72 -5.31 -4.73
CA ASP A 68 4.35 -5.56 -6.01
C ASP A 68 5.72 -6.25 -5.81
N THR A 69 5.74 -7.58 -5.96
CA THR A 69 6.97 -8.37 -5.88
C THR A 69 7.94 -8.11 -7.04
N GLY A 70 7.50 -7.44 -8.10
CA GLY A 70 8.33 -7.08 -9.25
C GLY A 70 9.16 -5.81 -9.03
N ALA A 71 8.83 -5.00 -8.02
CA ALA A 71 9.54 -3.78 -7.70
C ALA A 71 10.72 -4.05 -6.75
N THR A 72 11.91 -3.52 -7.06
CA THR A 72 13.10 -3.66 -6.19
C THR A 72 12.96 -2.88 -4.89
N ASN A 73 12.47 -1.63 -4.98
CA ASN A 73 12.26 -0.74 -3.84
C ASN A 73 10.78 -0.42 -3.68
N VAL A 74 10.41 0.06 -2.49
CA VAL A 74 9.13 0.74 -2.31
C VAL A 74 9.09 1.96 -3.25
N SER A 75 8.02 2.10 -4.03
CA SER A 75 7.86 3.21 -4.98
C SER A 75 6.69 4.09 -4.58
N ILE A 76 7.01 5.35 -4.28
CA ILE A 76 6.10 6.33 -3.67
C ILE A 76 5.78 7.40 -4.73
N PRO A 77 4.51 7.65 -5.06
CA PRO A 77 4.13 8.80 -5.87
C PRO A 77 4.65 10.12 -5.28
N ALA A 78 5.17 11.03 -6.12
CA ALA A 78 5.71 12.32 -5.65
C ALA A 78 4.73 13.10 -4.76
N LYS A 79 3.45 13.15 -5.16
CA LYS A 79 2.38 13.80 -4.37
C LYS A 79 2.20 13.23 -2.96
N ILE A 80 2.50 11.95 -2.75
CA ILE A 80 2.42 11.32 -1.42
C ILE A 80 3.70 11.61 -0.64
N ALA A 81 4.87 11.50 -1.29
CA ALA A 81 6.15 11.77 -0.64
C ALA A 81 6.25 13.19 -0.07
N ASP A 82 5.69 14.18 -0.78
CA ASP A 82 5.62 15.58 -0.32
C ASP A 82 4.79 15.70 0.96
N ASN A 83 3.63 15.03 1.03
CA ASN A 83 2.79 15.03 2.24
C ASN A 83 3.47 14.33 3.42
N LEU A 84 4.27 13.31 3.14
CA LEU A 84 5.00 12.54 4.15
C LEU A 84 6.33 13.21 4.59
N ASN A 85 6.71 14.34 3.96
CA ASN A 85 7.97 15.05 4.19
C ASN A 85 9.22 14.14 4.10
N LEU A 86 9.21 13.20 3.14
CA LEU A 86 10.30 12.24 3.00
C LEU A 86 11.57 12.91 2.47
N PRO A 87 12.77 12.55 2.98
CA PRO A 87 14.02 13.18 2.56
C PRO A 87 14.37 12.78 1.13
N ASN A 88 14.84 13.74 0.33
CA ASN A 88 15.41 13.46 -0.99
C ASN A 88 16.92 13.20 -0.85
N LEU A 89 17.32 11.96 -1.10
CA LEU A 89 18.71 11.48 -0.92
C LEU A 89 19.49 11.40 -2.24
N GLY A 90 18.95 11.98 -3.32
CA GLY A 90 19.55 11.96 -4.65
C GLY A 90 18.61 11.39 -5.70
N SER A 91 19.08 11.27 -6.93
CA SER A 91 18.26 10.78 -8.04
C SER A 91 19.01 9.82 -8.95
N HIS A 92 18.29 8.86 -9.49
CA HIS A 92 18.78 7.96 -10.52
C HIS A 92 17.67 7.69 -11.55
N TYR A 93 18.01 7.06 -12.66
CA TYR A 93 17.01 6.59 -13.61
C TYR A 93 16.64 5.14 -13.29
N ALA A 94 15.35 4.88 -13.19
CA ALA A 94 14.80 3.54 -13.03
C ALA A 94 14.08 3.11 -14.31
N GLU A 95 14.16 1.83 -14.63
CA GLU A 95 13.35 1.21 -15.68
C GLU A 95 12.00 0.79 -15.09
N THR A 96 10.92 1.18 -15.75
CA THR A 96 9.55 0.82 -15.35
C THR A 96 8.80 0.22 -16.54
N ALA A 97 7.60 -0.31 -16.29
CA ALA A 97 6.73 -0.79 -17.36
C ALA A 97 6.40 0.31 -18.40
N ASN A 98 6.43 1.58 -18.00
CA ASN A 98 6.16 2.73 -18.87
C ASN A 98 7.45 3.35 -19.45
N GLY A 99 8.58 2.65 -19.32
CA GLY A 99 9.90 3.10 -19.76
C GLY A 99 10.74 3.74 -18.66
N ARG A 100 11.84 4.37 -19.07
CA ARG A 100 12.84 4.95 -18.18
C ARG A 100 12.36 6.26 -17.57
N VAL A 101 12.36 6.35 -16.24
CA VAL A 101 11.93 7.54 -15.48
C VAL A 101 12.99 7.94 -14.48
N LYS A 102 13.14 9.26 -14.27
CA LYS A 102 13.98 9.79 -13.20
C LYS A 102 13.24 9.67 -11.87
N VAL A 103 13.80 8.91 -10.94
CA VAL A 103 13.28 8.72 -9.58
C VAL A 103 14.22 9.37 -8.56
N TYR A 104 13.70 9.69 -7.40
CA TYR A 104 14.48 10.23 -6.28
C TYR A 104 14.59 9.19 -5.18
N GLN A 105 15.80 8.97 -4.66
CA GLN A 105 16.01 8.04 -3.56
C GLN A 105 15.50 8.64 -2.26
N THR A 106 14.89 7.82 -1.42
CA THR A 106 14.46 8.20 -0.08
C THR A 106 14.51 7.00 0.86
N THR A 107 14.26 7.24 2.14
CA THR A 107 14.14 6.20 3.17
C THR A 107 12.86 6.41 3.95
N ILE A 108 12.25 5.32 4.38
CA ILE A 108 11.11 5.33 5.28
C ILE A 108 11.61 4.85 6.65
N ASP A 109 11.45 5.69 7.66
CA ASP A 109 11.89 5.36 9.03
C ASP A 109 11.05 4.24 9.61
N GLN A 110 9.73 4.33 9.44
CA GLN A 110 8.77 3.33 9.91
C GLN A 110 7.68 3.10 8.87
N LEU A 111 7.49 1.84 8.46
CA LEU A 111 6.40 1.39 7.61
C LEU A 111 5.60 0.35 8.39
N SER A 112 4.28 0.51 8.50
CA SER A 112 3.44 -0.50 9.15
C SER A 112 2.32 -1.01 8.27
N ILE A 113 2.03 -2.31 8.40
CA ILE A 113 0.86 -2.96 7.84
C ILE A 113 0.27 -3.80 8.97
N GLY A 114 -0.95 -3.48 9.42
CA GLY A 114 -1.53 -4.14 10.59
C GLY A 114 -0.64 -3.98 11.83
N ASN A 115 -0.23 -5.10 12.43
CA ASN A 115 0.68 -5.14 13.57
C ASN A 115 2.15 -5.40 13.20
N ILE A 116 2.47 -5.51 11.91
CA ILE A 116 3.85 -5.64 11.44
C ILE A 116 4.43 -4.24 11.26
N ILE A 117 5.62 -4.01 11.82
CA ILE A 117 6.36 -2.75 11.71
C ILE A 117 7.73 -3.04 11.10
N LEU A 118 8.02 -2.36 10.00
CA LEU A 118 9.30 -2.41 9.29
C LEU A 118 10.02 -1.10 9.50
N TYR A 119 11.35 -1.16 9.61
CA TYR A 119 12.18 0.01 9.86
C TYR A 119 13.22 0.19 8.76
N ASN A 120 13.63 1.44 8.54
CA ASN A 120 14.70 1.80 7.61
C ASN A 120 14.50 1.18 6.22
N VAL A 121 13.32 1.38 5.65
CA VAL A 121 12.93 0.77 4.38
C VAL A 121 13.39 1.68 3.24
N ASP A 122 14.29 1.17 2.40
CA ASP A 122 14.71 1.88 1.19
C ASP A 122 13.52 2.10 0.24
N ALA A 123 13.37 3.33 -0.24
CA ALA A 123 12.29 3.69 -1.13
C ALA A 123 12.74 4.64 -2.25
N SER A 124 11.86 4.81 -3.22
CA SER A 124 12.04 5.71 -4.36
C SER A 124 10.80 6.56 -4.54
N ILE A 125 10.98 7.86 -4.70
CA ILE A 125 9.93 8.80 -5.08
C ILE A 125 9.87 8.80 -6.60
N ASN A 126 8.71 8.48 -7.17
CA ASN A 126 8.47 8.37 -8.60
C ASN A 126 7.51 9.47 -9.07
N PRO A 127 8.01 10.53 -9.73
CA PRO A 127 7.17 11.59 -10.29
C PRO A 127 6.28 11.13 -11.45
N GLY A 128 6.62 10.03 -12.13
CA GLY A 128 5.84 9.46 -13.23
C GLY A 128 4.69 8.56 -12.77
N MET A 129 4.54 8.36 -11.45
CA MET A 129 3.46 7.56 -10.86
C MET A 129 2.28 8.46 -10.48
N ASP A 130 1.18 8.34 -11.22
CA ASP A 130 -0.08 9.04 -10.91
C ASP A 130 -1.12 8.10 -10.28
N THR A 131 -0.76 7.52 -9.15
CA THR A 131 -1.63 6.65 -8.34
C THR A 131 -1.73 7.20 -6.93
N ASN A 132 -2.75 6.78 -6.17
CA ASN A 132 -2.86 7.11 -4.75
C ASN A 132 -2.35 5.97 -3.86
N GLU A 133 -1.88 4.89 -4.47
CA GLU A 133 -1.23 3.76 -3.84
C GLU A 133 0.30 3.84 -3.95
N ILE A 134 0.97 3.37 -2.90
CA ILE A 134 2.42 3.14 -2.84
C ILE A 134 2.69 1.69 -3.25
N LEU A 135 3.64 1.47 -4.16
CA LEU A 135 4.05 0.12 -4.51
C LEU A 135 4.98 -0.44 -3.42
N LEU A 136 4.55 -1.52 -2.77
CA LEU A 136 5.33 -2.20 -1.75
C LEU A 136 6.25 -3.24 -2.41
N GLY A 137 7.48 -2.81 -2.69
CA GLY A 137 8.51 -3.63 -3.32
C GLY A 137 9.33 -4.49 -2.37
N MET A 138 10.36 -5.14 -2.93
CA MET A 138 11.21 -6.09 -2.23
C MET A 138 12.05 -5.50 -1.09
N SER A 139 12.34 -4.19 -1.09
CA SER A 139 13.03 -3.54 0.04
C SER A 139 12.25 -3.63 1.35
N ALA A 140 10.91 -3.67 1.28
CA ALA A 140 10.02 -3.96 2.40
C ALA A 140 9.73 -5.47 2.51
N LEU A 141 9.34 -6.11 1.40
CA LEU A 141 8.86 -7.50 1.42
C LEU A 141 9.92 -8.51 1.86
N LYS A 142 11.22 -8.21 1.69
CA LYS A 142 12.30 -9.08 2.20
C LYS A 142 12.41 -9.10 3.74
N GLN A 143 11.77 -8.17 4.43
CA GLN A 143 11.79 -8.05 5.90
C GLN A 143 10.66 -8.86 6.57
N VAL A 144 9.82 -9.52 5.77
CA VAL A 144 8.72 -10.37 6.25
C VAL A 144 8.81 -11.73 5.56
N ASP A 145 8.36 -12.78 6.24
CA ASP A 145 7.99 -14.00 5.57
C ASP A 145 6.62 -13.79 4.89
N PHE A 146 6.51 -14.19 3.63
CA PHE A 146 5.25 -14.09 2.90
C PHE A 146 4.86 -15.44 2.31
N ARG A 147 3.62 -15.86 2.57
CA ARG A 147 3.06 -17.10 2.05
C ARG A 147 1.72 -16.85 1.41
N GLN A 148 1.54 -17.33 0.19
CA GLN A 148 0.26 -17.25 -0.49
C GLN A 148 -0.53 -18.56 -0.36
N SER A 149 -1.83 -18.48 -0.04
CA SER A 149 -2.76 -19.61 -0.11
C SER A 149 -4.10 -19.17 -0.70
N GLY A 150 -4.41 -19.65 -1.90
CA GLY A 150 -5.59 -19.24 -2.66
C GLY A 150 -5.65 -17.71 -2.83
N LYS A 151 -6.73 -17.09 -2.34
CA LYS A 151 -6.95 -15.64 -2.37
C LYS A 151 -6.32 -14.87 -1.20
N TYR A 152 -5.62 -15.54 -0.30
CA TYR A 152 -5.02 -14.93 0.88
C TYR A 152 -3.50 -14.86 0.75
N LEU A 153 -2.93 -13.80 1.28
CA LEU A 153 -1.51 -13.64 1.51
C LEU A 153 -1.30 -13.45 3.01
N TYR A 154 -0.41 -14.25 3.57
CA TYR A 154 0.01 -14.16 4.95
C TYR A 154 1.37 -13.48 4.97
N LEU A 155 1.48 -12.38 5.70
CA LEU A 155 2.73 -11.70 6.02
C LEU A 155 3.03 -12.02 7.48
N THR A 156 4.24 -12.47 7.77
CA THR A 156 4.69 -12.75 9.13
C THR A 156 6.00 -12.02 9.38
N GLU A 157 6.12 -11.38 10.53
CA GLU A 157 7.36 -10.78 10.99
C GLU A 157 8.51 -11.80 11.01
N LEU A 158 9.71 -11.36 10.61
CA LEU A 158 10.93 -12.16 10.73
C LEU A 158 11.54 -11.97 12.12
N ARG A 159 12.16 -13.03 12.64
CA ARG A 159 12.83 -13.05 13.93
C ARG A 159 14.24 -12.46 13.87
#